data_AF-A0A7C1Z0H3-F1
#
_entry.id   AF-A0A7C1Z0H3-F1
#
_cell.length_a   1.000
_cell.length_b   1.000
_cell.length_c   1.000
_cell.angle_alpha   90.00
_cell.angle_beta   90.00
_cell.angle_gamma   90.00
#
_symmetry.space_group_name_H-M   'P 1'
#
loop_
_entity.id
_entity.type
_entity.pdbx_description
1 polymer ?
#
loop_
_entity_poly.entity_id
_entity_poly.type
_entity_poly.pdbx_seq_one_letter_code
_entity_poly.pdbx_strand_id
1 'polypeptide(L)'
;MSNCYWSESHACLKEINQNQENVFIVASNDPTRSEYVELIKKTVGLFELNPIFATDLSKNNNRQAFCDNICSHIISSRLIIIDLSGPILPKCETCSTEYLQFSMNVFWEYGYAAGLNRPIIVVCDQSQVKDLPFDIFDKHILSYSKTSIEEDLGEIIKIKLEEIQYPESNLRGILTECYESLKKICDLYNQIGVRTKGNRILTDNEVFLAVKKIERNKDLCLEYLNLHYEVDSEELTVNGNFRILLEEMDIDVGLIDGRFPANGFYILKTGSTRERMKREEIVQVLDKINKKISQI
;
A
#
# COMPACT_ATOMS: atom_id res chain seq x y z
N MET A 1 3.43 16.49 0.68
CA MET A 1 2.05 15.97 0.84
C MET A 1 1.18 16.64 -0.20
N SER A 2 0.76 15.92 -1.24
CA SER A 2 -0.25 16.42 -2.17
C SER A 2 -1.63 16.22 -1.55
N ASN A 3 -2.32 17.32 -1.24
CA ASN A 3 -3.74 17.28 -0.90
C ASN A 3 -4.50 16.50 -1.97
N CYS A 4 -5.48 15.69 -1.57
CA CYS A 4 -6.34 15.01 -2.53
C CYS A 4 -6.97 16.06 -3.46
N TYR A 5 -6.86 15.84 -4.77
CA TYR A 5 -7.37 16.76 -5.78
C TYR A 5 -8.88 17.00 -5.67
N TRP A 6 -9.61 16.05 -5.07
CA TRP A 6 -11.07 16.03 -5.00
C TRP A 6 -11.65 16.56 -3.68
N SER A 7 -10.87 16.58 -2.60
CA SER A 7 -11.35 16.97 -1.28
C SER A 7 -10.20 17.35 -0.35
N GLU A 8 -10.45 18.28 0.55
CA GLU A 8 -9.57 18.63 1.67
C GLU A 8 -9.70 17.64 2.85
N SER A 9 -10.44 16.54 2.68
CA SER A 9 -10.65 15.56 3.74
C SER A 9 -9.40 14.73 4.07
N HIS A 10 -9.19 14.54 5.37
CA HIS A 10 -8.18 13.63 5.93
C HIS A 10 -8.44 12.16 5.60
N ALA A 11 -9.63 11.82 5.08
CA ALA A 11 -9.98 10.46 4.70
C ALA A 11 -9.14 9.91 3.53
N CYS A 12 -8.49 10.80 2.76
CA CYS A 12 -7.52 10.45 1.71
C CYS A 12 -6.08 10.23 2.23
N LEU A 13 -5.86 10.45 3.54
CA LEU A 13 -4.59 10.22 4.22
C LEU A 13 -4.58 8.89 5.01
N LYS A 14 -5.65 8.09 4.89
CA LYS A 14 -5.68 6.74 5.49
C LYS A 14 -4.60 5.88 4.85
N GLU A 15 -3.91 5.07 5.65
CA GLU A 15 -3.02 4.05 5.11
C GLU A 15 -3.84 2.93 4.44
N ILE A 16 -3.18 2.28 3.49
CA ILE A 16 -3.72 1.14 2.76
C ILE A 16 -3.91 -0.03 3.75
N ASN A 17 -5.07 -0.72 3.70
CA ASN A 17 -5.41 -1.86 4.57
C ASN A 17 -5.54 -1.54 6.08
N GLN A 18 -5.85 -0.31 6.48
CA GLN A 18 -6.02 0.01 7.90
C GLN A 18 -7.16 -0.76 8.59
N ASN A 19 -8.18 -1.21 7.86
CA ASN A 19 -9.29 -1.97 8.43
C ASN A 19 -9.34 -3.40 7.88
N GLN A 20 -8.93 -4.33 8.75
CA GLN A 20 -8.74 -5.76 8.45
C GLN A 20 -10.04 -6.57 8.47
N GLU A 21 -11.09 -6.00 9.05
CA GLU A 21 -12.40 -6.64 9.16
C GLU A 21 -13.31 -6.20 8.01
N ASN A 22 -13.03 -5.07 7.37
CA ASN A 22 -13.90 -4.52 6.33
C ASN A 22 -13.63 -5.09 4.94
N VAL A 23 -14.72 -5.33 4.21
CA VAL A 23 -14.74 -5.52 2.76
C VAL A 23 -15.59 -4.41 2.16
N PHE A 24 -15.02 -3.66 1.22
CA PHE A 24 -15.79 -2.64 0.52
C PHE A 24 -16.36 -3.19 -0.79
N ILE A 25 -17.67 -3.03 -0.97
CA ILE A 25 -18.42 -3.48 -2.13
C ILE A 25 -18.67 -2.27 -3.03
N VAL A 26 -18.23 -2.37 -4.26
CA VAL A 26 -18.49 -1.43 -5.34
C VAL A 26 -19.47 -2.09 -6.29
N ALA A 27 -20.68 -1.55 -6.37
CA ALA A 27 -21.75 -2.11 -7.20
C ALA A 27 -22.74 -1.02 -7.60
N SER A 28 -23.60 -1.31 -8.58
CA SER A 28 -24.71 -0.42 -8.92
C SER A 28 -25.70 -0.29 -7.75
N ASN A 29 -26.07 0.95 -7.41
CA ASN A 29 -27.14 1.24 -6.45
C ASN A 29 -28.54 1.26 -7.09
N ASP A 30 -28.68 0.75 -8.31
CA ASP A 30 -30.00 0.61 -8.90
C ASP A 30 -30.85 -0.40 -8.09
N PRO A 31 -32.13 -0.10 -7.78
CA PRO A 31 -33.00 -1.00 -7.02
C PRO A 31 -33.12 -2.42 -7.60
N THR A 32 -32.98 -2.57 -8.92
CA THR A 32 -33.01 -3.88 -9.59
C THR A 32 -31.78 -4.73 -9.30
N ARG A 33 -30.71 -4.13 -8.78
CA ARG A 33 -29.45 -4.79 -8.42
C ARG A 33 -29.31 -5.01 -6.91
N SER A 34 -30.20 -4.46 -6.08
CA SER A 34 -30.09 -4.55 -4.61
C SER A 34 -30.02 -5.99 -4.09
N GLU A 35 -30.79 -6.92 -4.67
CA GLU A 35 -30.76 -8.34 -4.25
C GLU A 35 -29.36 -8.95 -4.43
N TYR A 36 -28.66 -8.62 -5.52
CA TYR A 36 -27.31 -9.13 -5.77
C TYR A 36 -26.30 -8.55 -4.77
N VAL A 37 -26.42 -7.27 -4.44
CA VAL A 37 -25.59 -6.63 -3.41
C VAL A 37 -25.79 -7.31 -2.07
N GLU A 38 -27.04 -7.60 -1.67
CA GLU A 38 -27.32 -8.31 -0.43
C GLU A 38 -26.80 -9.75 -0.43
N LEU A 39 -26.80 -10.43 -1.57
CA LEU A 39 -26.14 -11.74 -1.71
C LEU A 39 -24.62 -11.62 -1.51
N ILE A 40 -23.96 -10.65 -2.14
CA ILE A 40 -22.52 -10.38 -1.94
C ILE A 40 -22.22 -10.11 -0.46
N LYS A 41 -23.02 -9.24 0.20
CA LYS A 41 -22.88 -8.94 1.63
C LYS A 41 -23.01 -10.21 2.47
N LYS A 42 -24.03 -11.03 2.20
CA LYS A 42 -24.25 -12.31 2.88
C LYS A 42 -23.03 -13.23 2.74
N THR A 43 -22.49 -13.37 1.52
CA THR A 43 -21.31 -14.20 1.25
C THR A 43 -20.09 -13.70 1.99
N VAL A 44 -19.82 -12.39 2.00
CA VAL A 44 -18.75 -11.78 2.79
C VAL A 44 -18.90 -12.09 4.28
N GLY A 45 -20.12 -12.02 4.81
CA GLY A 45 -20.42 -12.31 6.22
C GLY A 45 -20.08 -13.75 6.64
N LEU A 46 -20.02 -14.71 5.71
CA LEU A 46 -19.58 -16.09 6.00
C LEU A 46 -18.11 -16.17 6.43
N PHE A 47 -17.32 -15.14 6.16
CA PHE A 47 -15.89 -15.04 6.49
C PHE A 47 -15.62 -14.18 7.73
N GLU A 48 -16.65 -13.87 8.53
CA GLU A 48 -16.55 -12.98 9.71
C GLU A 48 -16.03 -11.58 9.36
N LEU A 49 -16.20 -11.16 8.11
CA LEU A 49 -15.86 -9.82 7.64
C LEU A 49 -17.10 -8.92 7.64
N ASN A 50 -16.87 -7.63 7.80
CA ASN A 50 -17.86 -6.57 7.76
C ASN A 50 -18.02 -6.04 6.32
N PRO A 51 -19.10 -6.41 5.61
CA PRO A 51 -19.35 -5.88 4.29
C PRO A 51 -19.85 -4.43 4.37
N ILE A 52 -19.28 -3.55 3.55
CA ILE A 52 -19.66 -2.14 3.46
C ILE A 52 -20.03 -1.82 2.02
N PHE A 53 -21.27 -1.39 1.81
CA PHE A 53 -21.72 -0.82 0.54
C PHE A 53 -21.95 0.69 0.67
N ALA A 54 -21.75 1.44 -0.41
CA ALA A 54 -21.80 2.91 -0.38
C ALA A 54 -23.11 3.48 0.18
N THR A 55 -24.25 2.80 0.00
CA THR A 55 -25.54 3.25 0.58
C THR A 55 -25.71 2.96 2.06
N ASP A 56 -24.93 2.05 2.64
CA ASP A 56 -24.90 1.84 4.10
C ASP A 56 -24.32 3.07 4.83
N LEU A 57 -23.63 3.94 4.09
CA LEU A 57 -22.90 5.12 4.59
C LEU A 57 -23.70 6.43 4.44
N SER A 58 -24.99 6.35 4.08
CA SER A 58 -25.85 7.44 3.57
C SER A 58 -26.23 8.55 4.56
N LYS A 59 -25.42 8.84 5.58
CA LYS A 59 -25.66 9.97 6.48
C LYS A 59 -25.21 11.32 5.91
N ASN A 60 -24.44 11.36 4.81
CA ASN A 60 -23.89 12.60 4.26
C ASN A 60 -23.99 12.62 2.72
N ASN A 61 -24.70 13.60 2.14
CA ASN A 61 -24.96 13.70 0.69
C ASN A 61 -24.21 14.87 0.01
N ASN A 62 -23.08 15.31 0.57
CA ASN A 62 -22.31 16.44 0.03
C ASN A 62 -21.08 15.94 -0.73
N ARG A 63 -20.38 16.80 -1.51
CA ARG A 63 -19.14 16.42 -2.24
C ARG A 63 -18.07 15.76 -1.36
N GLN A 64 -18.03 16.10 -0.06
CA GLN A 64 -17.16 15.45 0.94
C GLN A 64 -17.49 13.95 1.15
N ALA A 65 -18.75 13.57 0.99
CA ALA A 65 -19.21 12.18 1.16
C ALA A 65 -18.53 11.20 0.21
N PHE A 66 -18.11 11.64 -0.98
CA PHE A 66 -17.40 10.76 -1.91
C PHE A 66 -16.03 10.34 -1.36
N CYS A 67 -15.21 11.30 -0.91
CA CYS A 67 -13.91 10.98 -0.34
C CYS A 67 -14.01 10.25 0.99
N ASP A 68 -14.99 10.63 1.83
CA ASP A 68 -15.15 10.06 3.17
C ASP A 68 -15.78 8.67 3.15
N ASN A 69 -16.76 8.44 2.28
CA ASN A 69 -17.55 7.21 2.26
C ASN A 69 -17.10 6.22 1.18
N ILE A 70 -16.45 6.68 0.10
CA ILE A 70 -16.05 5.80 -1.01
C ILE A 70 -14.53 5.65 -1.05
N CYS A 71 -13.78 6.72 -1.33
CA CYS A 71 -12.32 6.62 -1.46
C CYS A 71 -11.66 6.07 -0.19
N SER A 72 -12.07 6.56 0.98
CA SER A 72 -11.49 6.14 2.25
C SER A 72 -11.71 4.66 2.55
N HIS A 73 -12.86 4.11 2.13
CA HIS A 73 -13.17 2.69 2.31
C HIS A 73 -12.47 1.83 1.25
N ILE A 74 -12.29 2.32 0.03
CA ILE A 74 -11.43 1.67 -0.97
C ILE A 74 -9.98 1.57 -0.46
N ILE A 75 -9.46 2.64 0.14
CA ILE A 75 -8.10 2.67 0.68
C ILE A 75 -7.95 1.73 1.88
N SER A 76 -8.87 1.80 2.85
CA SER A 76 -8.65 1.16 4.15
C SER A 76 -9.16 -0.28 4.25
N SER A 77 -10.17 -0.69 3.47
CA SER A 77 -10.82 -2.00 3.64
C SER A 77 -9.94 -3.12 3.12
N ARG A 78 -9.76 -4.19 3.89
CA ARG A 78 -8.90 -5.34 3.57
C ARG A 78 -9.03 -5.87 2.16
N LEU A 79 -10.25 -5.95 1.65
CA LEU A 79 -10.58 -6.49 0.34
C LEU A 79 -11.63 -5.61 -0.33
N ILE A 80 -11.54 -5.49 -1.65
CA ILE A 80 -12.50 -4.78 -2.48
C ILE A 80 -13.20 -5.77 -3.40
N ILE A 81 -14.53 -5.76 -3.41
CA ILE A 81 -15.34 -6.55 -4.35
C ILE A 81 -16.03 -5.59 -5.31
N ILE A 82 -15.78 -5.76 -6.61
CA ILE A 82 -16.34 -4.94 -7.68
C ILE A 82 -17.36 -5.77 -8.46
N ASP A 83 -18.65 -5.44 -8.38
CA ASP A 83 -19.69 -5.94 -9.28
C ASP A 83 -19.86 -4.99 -10.48
N LEU A 84 -19.35 -5.40 -11.64
CA LEU A 84 -19.42 -4.62 -12.88
C LEU A 84 -20.80 -4.65 -13.54
N SER A 85 -21.75 -5.40 -12.99
CA SER A 85 -23.08 -5.58 -13.57
C SER A 85 -23.94 -4.32 -13.48
N GLY A 86 -24.73 -4.06 -14.52
CA GLY A 86 -25.65 -2.93 -14.60
C GLY A 86 -27.13 -3.34 -14.52
N PRO A 87 -28.04 -2.41 -14.19
CA PRO A 87 -29.46 -2.60 -14.46
C PRO A 87 -29.73 -2.79 -15.96
N ILE A 88 -30.69 -3.65 -16.25
CA ILE A 88 -31.28 -3.75 -17.58
C ILE A 88 -32.43 -2.76 -17.62
N LEU A 89 -32.27 -1.67 -18.36
CA LEU A 89 -33.30 -0.65 -18.50
C LEU A 89 -34.49 -1.19 -19.30
N PRO A 90 -35.72 -0.75 -18.96
CA PRO A 90 -36.91 -1.19 -19.67
C PRO A 90 -36.79 -0.93 -21.18
N LYS A 91 -37.38 -1.85 -21.94
CA LYS A 91 -37.53 -1.79 -23.39
C LYS A 91 -37.93 -0.38 -23.85
N CYS A 92 -37.17 0.20 -24.77
CA CYS A 92 -37.64 1.36 -25.52
C CYS A 92 -38.93 0.97 -26.26
N GLU A 93 -40.02 1.70 -26.03
CA GLU A 93 -41.36 1.40 -26.58
C GLU A 93 -41.37 1.30 -28.11
N THR A 94 -40.44 1.97 -28.78
CA THR A 94 -40.35 2.02 -30.25
C THR A 94 -39.52 0.91 -30.85
N CYS A 95 -38.42 0.50 -30.20
CA CYS A 95 -37.46 -0.46 -30.80
C CYS A 95 -37.37 -1.79 -30.06
N SER A 96 -38.14 -2.00 -28.98
CA SER A 96 -38.17 -3.28 -28.26
C SER A 96 -36.78 -3.82 -27.88
N THR A 97 -35.84 -2.92 -27.63
CA THR A 97 -34.48 -3.28 -27.24
C THR A 97 -34.30 -2.92 -25.76
N GLU A 98 -33.86 -3.91 -24.98
CA GLU A 98 -33.39 -3.70 -23.61
C GLU A 98 -31.97 -3.15 -23.66
N TYR A 99 -31.67 -2.19 -22.80
CA TYR A 99 -30.35 -1.57 -22.76
C TYR A 99 -29.71 -1.83 -21.40
N LEU A 100 -28.54 -2.47 -21.42
CA LEU A 100 -27.71 -2.57 -20.25
C LEU A 100 -27.09 -1.19 -19.95
N GLN A 101 -27.29 -0.70 -18.74
CA GLN A 101 -26.71 0.57 -18.29
C GLN A 101 -25.66 0.32 -17.23
N PHE A 102 -24.38 0.43 -17.59
CA PHE A 102 -23.30 0.37 -16.61
C PHE A 102 -23.23 1.64 -15.76
N SER A 103 -22.81 1.47 -14.50
CA SER A 103 -22.53 2.60 -13.61
C SER A 103 -21.13 3.16 -13.87
N MET A 104 -21.05 4.41 -14.33
CA MET A 104 -19.75 5.08 -14.50
C MET A 104 -18.96 5.19 -13.19
N ASN A 105 -19.65 5.31 -12.06
CA ASN A 105 -19.01 5.35 -10.75
C ASN A 105 -18.32 4.02 -10.42
N VAL A 106 -18.96 2.89 -10.74
CA VAL A 106 -18.37 1.55 -10.52
C VAL A 106 -17.06 1.39 -11.31
N PHE A 107 -17.03 1.82 -12.57
CA PHE A 107 -15.80 1.76 -13.37
C PHE A 107 -14.71 2.70 -12.84
N TRP A 108 -15.08 3.90 -12.40
CA TRP A 108 -14.13 4.81 -11.77
C TRP A 108 -13.54 4.21 -10.49
N GLU A 109 -14.39 3.64 -9.62
CA GLU A 109 -13.99 3.04 -8.33
C GLU A 109 -13.12 1.80 -8.55
N TYR A 110 -13.42 0.99 -9.58
CA TYR A 110 -12.56 -0.11 -10.01
C TYR A 110 -11.17 0.39 -10.42
N GLY A 111 -11.10 1.36 -11.34
CA GLY A 111 -9.83 1.92 -11.79
C GLY A 111 -9.04 2.54 -10.65
N TYR A 112 -9.72 3.20 -9.71
CA TYR A 112 -9.10 3.77 -8.51
C TYR A 112 -8.52 2.70 -7.60
N ALA A 113 -9.28 1.65 -7.28
CA ALA A 113 -8.79 0.52 -6.48
C ALA A 113 -7.61 -0.19 -7.16
N ALA A 114 -7.68 -0.39 -8.48
CA ALA A 114 -6.61 -1.02 -9.25
C ALA A 114 -5.33 -0.18 -9.26
N GLY A 115 -5.45 1.14 -9.46
CA GLY A 115 -4.32 2.07 -9.39
C GLY A 115 -3.64 2.14 -8.02
N LEU A 116 -4.39 1.88 -6.94
CA LEU A 116 -3.89 1.75 -5.58
C LEU A 116 -3.33 0.35 -5.24
N ASN A 117 -3.31 -0.56 -6.23
CA ASN A 117 -2.92 -1.96 -6.05
C ASN A 117 -3.67 -2.63 -4.87
N ARG A 118 -4.96 -2.32 -4.72
CA ARG A 118 -5.79 -2.94 -3.67
C ARG A 118 -6.02 -4.41 -4.01
N PRO A 119 -6.20 -5.27 -2.99
CA PRO A 119 -6.72 -6.60 -3.23
C PRO A 119 -8.15 -6.52 -3.75
N ILE A 120 -8.36 -6.92 -5.01
CA ILE A 120 -9.65 -6.79 -5.70
C ILE A 120 -10.15 -8.16 -6.14
N ILE A 121 -11.45 -8.38 -5.98
CA ILE A 121 -12.23 -9.40 -6.69
C ILE A 121 -13.16 -8.67 -7.65
N VAL A 122 -13.08 -9.02 -8.93
CA VAL A 122 -13.99 -8.46 -9.95
C VAL A 122 -15.00 -9.53 -10.31
N VAL A 123 -16.28 -9.22 -10.15
CA VAL A 123 -17.41 -10.08 -10.48
C VAL A 123 -18.32 -9.44 -11.51
N CYS A 124 -19.01 -10.25 -12.30
CA CYS A 124 -20.03 -9.78 -13.23
C CYS A 124 -21.10 -10.85 -13.46
N ASP A 125 -22.35 -10.44 -13.62
CA ASP A 125 -23.45 -11.30 -14.02
C ASP A 125 -23.12 -11.96 -15.36
N GLN A 126 -23.11 -13.29 -15.39
CA GLN A 126 -22.72 -14.10 -16.54
C GLN A 126 -23.45 -13.70 -17.83
N SER A 127 -24.69 -13.19 -17.72
CA SER A 127 -25.48 -12.76 -18.87
C SER A 127 -24.97 -11.46 -19.51
N GLN A 128 -24.22 -10.67 -18.75
CA GLN A 128 -23.73 -9.32 -19.09
C GLN A 128 -22.23 -9.28 -19.38
N VAL A 129 -21.46 -10.32 -19.05
CA VAL A 129 -19.99 -10.37 -19.24
C VAL A 129 -19.56 -10.01 -20.65
N LYS A 130 -20.30 -10.48 -21.66
CA LYS A 130 -20.04 -10.20 -23.09
C LYS A 130 -20.24 -8.74 -23.49
N ASP A 131 -20.98 -7.99 -22.69
CA ASP A 131 -21.35 -6.59 -22.95
C ASP A 131 -20.39 -5.63 -22.24
N LEU A 132 -19.43 -6.14 -21.46
CA LEU A 132 -18.40 -5.33 -20.82
C LEU A 132 -17.48 -4.67 -21.87
N PRO A 133 -17.06 -3.41 -21.64
CA PRO A 133 -16.06 -2.75 -22.47
C PRO A 133 -14.75 -3.56 -22.53
N PHE A 134 -14.12 -3.60 -23.70
CA PHE A 134 -12.92 -4.42 -23.94
C PHE A 134 -11.72 -4.02 -23.05
N ASP A 135 -11.67 -2.75 -22.62
CA ASP A 135 -10.64 -2.15 -21.78
C ASP A 135 -10.86 -2.39 -20.29
N ILE A 136 -12.04 -2.89 -19.91
CA ILE A 136 -12.39 -3.36 -18.56
C ILE A 136 -12.34 -4.89 -18.50
N PHE A 137 -12.58 -5.56 -19.62
CA PHE A 137 -12.62 -7.01 -19.70
C PHE A 137 -11.26 -7.64 -19.35
N ASP A 138 -11.19 -8.30 -18.21
CA ASP A 138 -10.02 -9.03 -17.72
C ASP A 138 -10.33 -10.54 -17.66
N LYS A 139 -9.32 -11.37 -17.93
CA LYS A 139 -9.43 -12.84 -17.86
C LYS A 139 -9.74 -13.36 -16.44
N HIS A 140 -9.61 -12.52 -15.43
CA HIS A 140 -9.82 -12.83 -14.02
C HIS A 140 -11.19 -12.35 -13.52
N ILE A 141 -12.06 -11.82 -14.38
CA ILE A 141 -13.45 -11.52 -14.01
C ILE A 141 -14.16 -12.84 -13.69
N LEU A 142 -14.71 -12.93 -12.48
CA LEU A 142 -15.56 -14.03 -12.07
C LEU A 142 -16.98 -13.79 -12.58
N SER A 143 -17.43 -14.60 -13.52
CA SER A 143 -18.83 -14.62 -13.96
C SER A 143 -19.69 -15.37 -12.95
N TYR A 144 -20.84 -14.83 -12.56
CA TYR A 144 -21.76 -15.50 -11.63
C TYR A 144 -23.22 -15.46 -12.11
N SER A 145 -24.06 -16.27 -11.47
CA SER A 145 -25.53 -16.20 -11.53
C SER A 145 -26.11 -15.99 -10.14
N LYS A 146 -27.40 -15.63 -10.03
CA LYS A 146 -28.07 -15.52 -8.71
C LYS A 146 -27.90 -16.77 -7.85
N THR A 147 -27.88 -17.94 -8.47
CA THR A 147 -27.81 -19.23 -7.77
C THR A 147 -26.39 -19.65 -7.43
N SER A 148 -25.38 -19.11 -8.14
CA SER A 148 -23.99 -19.53 -7.98
C SER A 148 -23.12 -18.52 -7.24
N ILE A 149 -23.56 -17.25 -7.14
CA ILE A 149 -22.76 -16.16 -6.57
C ILE A 149 -22.20 -16.48 -5.18
N GLU A 150 -22.95 -17.16 -4.31
CA GLU A 150 -22.48 -17.46 -2.95
C GLU A 150 -21.31 -18.45 -2.94
N GLU A 151 -21.37 -19.48 -3.79
CA GLU A 151 -20.32 -20.48 -3.95
C GLU A 151 -19.11 -19.89 -4.68
N ASP A 152 -19.36 -19.34 -5.88
CA ASP A 152 -18.32 -18.79 -6.77
C ASP A 152 -17.52 -17.68 -6.07
N LEU A 153 -18.21 -16.70 -5.47
CA LEU A 153 -17.56 -15.60 -4.77
C LEU A 153 -16.89 -16.08 -3.48
N GLY A 154 -17.52 -17.03 -2.77
CA GLY A 154 -16.96 -17.58 -1.53
C GLY A 154 -15.58 -18.21 -1.74
N GLU A 155 -15.42 -19.03 -2.79
CA GLU A 155 -14.12 -19.62 -3.13
C GLU A 155 -13.05 -18.56 -3.39
N ILE A 156 -13.39 -17.52 -4.16
CA ILE A 156 -12.43 -16.46 -4.49
C ILE A 156 -12.11 -15.57 -3.30
N ILE A 157 -13.09 -15.26 -2.44
CA ILE A 157 -12.85 -14.53 -1.18
C ILE A 157 -11.85 -15.31 -0.33
N LYS A 158 -12.04 -16.61 -0.16
CA LYS A 158 -11.12 -17.45 0.61
C LYS A 158 -9.69 -17.35 0.07
N ILE A 159 -9.51 -17.55 -1.24
CA ILE A 159 -8.20 -17.46 -1.90
C ILE A 159 -7.58 -16.08 -1.68
N LYS A 160 -8.36 -15.01 -1.90
CA LYS A 160 -7.88 -13.65 -1.74
C LYS A 160 -7.53 -13.34 -0.30
N LEU A 161 -8.28 -13.77 0.69
CA LEU A 161 -7.94 -13.54 2.11
C LEU A 161 -6.67 -14.28 2.52
N GLU A 162 -6.38 -15.44 1.93
CA GLU A 162 -5.11 -16.15 2.11
C GLU A 162 -3.94 -15.39 1.44
N GLU A 163 -4.18 -14.72 0.30
CA GLU A 163 -3.22 -13.82 -0.36
C GLU A 163 -3.05 -12.49 0.41
N ILE A 164 -4.12 -11.99 1.03
CA ILE A 164 -4.16 -10.76 1.84
C ILE A 164 -3.75 -11.10 3.28
N GLN A 165 -2.46 -11.36 3.45
CA GLN A 165 -1.83 -11.18 4.75
C GLN A 165 -1.50 -9.69 4.93
N TYR A 166 -1.80 -9.07 6.09
CA TYR A 166 -0.88 -8.19 6.87
C TYR A 166 -1.61 -7.31 7.92
N PRO A 167 -1.37 -7.49 9.25
CA PRO A 167 -1.26 -6.33 10.17
C PRO A 167 -0.44 -6.48 11.51
N GLU A 168 0.03 -5.34 12.04
CA GLU A 168 0.75 -4.99 13.29
C GLU A 168 2.09 -5.67 13.62
N SER A 169 2.15 -7.00 13.71
CA SER A 169 3.42 -7.71 14.01
C SER A 169 4.51 -7.45 12.95
N ASN A 170 4.10 -7.07 11.73
CA ASN A 170 5.00 -6.79 10.63
C ASN A 170 5.44 -5.32 10.53
N LEU A 171 4.73 -4.33 11.10
CA LEU A 171 5.22 -2.93 11.05
C LEU A 171 6.46 -2.78 11.94
N ARG A 172 6.34 -3.20 13.21
CA ARG A 172 7.48 -3.23 14.13
C ARG A 172 8.60 -4.11 13.58
N GLY A 173 8.25 -5.22 12.92
CA GLY A 173 9.18 -6.08 12.19
C GLY A 173 9.94 -5.31 11.11
N ILE A 174 9.24 -4.69 10.16
CA ILE A 174 9.81 -3.89 9.07
C ILE A 174 10.70 -2.76 9.61
N LEU A 175 10.22 -2.01 10.62
CA LEU A 175 11.00 -0.92 11.21
C LEU A 175 12.24 -1.43 11.96
N THR A 176 12.12 -2.55 12.68
CA THR A 176 13.25 -3.22 13.35
C THR A 176 14.28 -3.69 12.32
N GLU A 177 13.84 -4.24 11.20
CA GLU A 177 14.73 -4.66 10.12
C GLU A 177 15.41 -3.47 9.42
N CYS A 178 14.71 -2.35 9.24
CA CYS A 178 15.32 -1.11 8.75
C CYS A 178 16.34 -0.55 9.74
N TYR A 179 16.06 -0.63 11.05
CA TYR A 179 17.00 -0.25 12.10
C TYR A 179 18.25 -1.13 12.12
N GLU A 180 18.12 -2.45 12.05
CA GLU A 180 19.27 -3.36 11.96
C GLU A 180 20.07 -3.16 10.67
N SER A 181 19.39 -2.75 9.59
CA SER A 181 20.04 -2.37 8.33
C SER A 181 20.86 -1.09 8.49
N LEU A 182 20.32 -0.08 9.16
CA LEU A 182 21.03 1.16 9.48
C LEU A 182 22.24 0.90 10.37
N LYS A 183 22.08 0.04 11.37
CA LYS A 183 23.17 -0.36 12.28
C LYS A 183 24.32 -1.03 11.52
N LYS A 184 24.04 -1.91 10.56
CA LYS A 184 25.08 -2.52 9.70
C LYS A 184 25.87 -1.50 8.90
N ILE A 185 25.19 -0.47 8.37
CA ILE A 185 25.84 0.65 7.67
C ILE A 185 26.82 1.34 8.63
N CYS A 186 26.36 1.72 9.83
CA CYS A 186 27.20 2.35 10.85
C CYS A 186 28.36 1.45 11.35
N ASP A 187 28.13 0.15 11.48
CA ASP A 187 29.16 -0.81 11.88
C ASP A 187 30.27 -0.94 10.83
N LEU A 188 29.91 -0.96 9.54
CA LEU A 188 30.89 -0.96 8.45
C LEU A 188 31.74 0.32 8.48
N TYR A 189 31.13 1.49 8.69
CA TYR A 189 31.86 2.75 8.84
C TYR A 189 32.91 2.66 9.97
N ASN A 190 32.54 2.09 11.12
CA ASN A 190 33.46 1.88 12.24
C ASN A 190 34.59 0.87 11.91
N GLN A 191 34.36 -0.11 11.03
CA GLN A 191 35.38 -1.07 10.57
C GLN A 191 36.37 -0.44 9.58
N ILE A 192 35.89 0.44 8.70
CA ILE A 192 36.71 1.11 7.67
C ILE A 192 37.85 1.96 8.30
N GLY A 193 37.76 2.31 9.59
CA GLY A 193 38.79 3.03 10.34
C GLY A 193 39.64 2.21 11.32
N VAL A 194 39.32 0.94 11.60
CA VAL A 194 39.97 0.15 12.66
C VAL A 194 40.36 -1.24 12.15
N ARG A 195 41.66 -1.61 12.26
CA ARG A 195 42.10 -3.01 12.09
C ARG A 195 41.61 -3.86 13.26
N THR A 196 40.34 -4.23 13.28
CA THR A 196 39.79 -5.07 14.35
C THR A 196 40.18 -6.54 14.14
N LYS A 197 41.04 -7.05 15.03
CA LYS A 197 41.18 -8.50 15.24
C LYS A 197 39.98 -8.98 16.06
N GLY A 198 39.21 -9.92 15.51
CA GLY A 198 38.29 -10.76 16.29
C GLY A 198 36.79 -10.47 16.17
N ASN A 199 36.36 -9.42 15.46
CA ASN A 199 34.93 -9.23 15.15
C ASN A 199 34.62 -9.68 13.71
N ARG A 200 33.39 -10.15 13.49
CA ARG A 200 32.88 -10.48 12.15
C ARG A 200 33.02 -9.24 11.24
N ILE A 201 33.76 -9.40 10.15
CA ILE A 201 33.87 -8.39 9.09
C ILE A 201 32.57 -8.41 8.29
N LEU A 202 31.89 -7.28 8.18
CA LEU A 202 30.73 -7.14 7.29
C LEU A 202 31.22 -7.05 5.85
N THR A 203 30.53 -7.72 4.93
CA THR A 203 30.83 -7.62 3.49
C THR A 203 30.09 -6.45 2.85
N ASP A 204 30.68 -5.86 1.81
CA ASP A 204 30.03 -4.79 1.03
C ASP A 204 28.63 -5.21 0.54
N ASN A 205 28.46 -6.47 0.11
CA ASN A 205 27.17 -6.99 -0.33
C ASN A 205 26.10 -7.00 0.79
N GLU A 206 26.48 -7.37 2.01
CA GLU A 206 25.55 -7.37 3.16
C GLU A 206 25.06 -5.96 3.48
N VAL A 207 25.92 -4.95 3.31
CA VAL A 207 25.57 -3.55 3.56
C VAL A 207 24.80 -2.95 2.39
N PHE A 208 25.13 -3.29 1.14
CA PHE A 208 24.33 -2.86 -0.02
C PHE A 208 22.88 -3.33 0.07
N LEU A 209 22.66 -4.59 0.46
CA LEU A 209 21.32 -5.13 0.69
C LEU A 209 20.61 -4.41 1.85
N ALA A 210 21.34 -4.03 2.90
CA ALA A 210 20.79 -3.24 4.00
C ALA A 210 20.31 -1.86 3.52
N VAL A 211 21.06 -1.19 2.66
CA VAL A 211 20.68 0.10 2.06
C VAL A 211 19.42 -0.05 1.20
N LYS A 212 19.37 -1.05 0.32
CA LYS A 212 18.18 -1.33 -0.51
C LYS A 212 16.92 -1.59 0.32
N LYS A 213 17.07 -2.18 1.50
CA LYS A 213 15.96 -2.42 2.42
C LYS A 213 15.40 -1.13 3.01
N ILE A 214 16.27 -0.19 3.37
CA ILE A 214 15.87 1.14 3.83
C ILE A 214 15.21 1.92 2.68
N GLU A 215 15.81 1.93 1.49
CA GLU A 215 15.26 2.58 0.30
C GLU A 215 13.83 2.10 0.00
N ARG A 216 13.61 0.77 0.00
CA ARG A 216 12.29 0.17 -0.29
C ARG A 216 11.21 0.62 0.70
N ASN A 217 11.58 0.86 1.95
CA ASN A 217 10.67 1.22 3.02
C ASN A 217 10.85 2.68 3.47
N LYS A 218 11.38 3.54 2.58
CA LYS A 218 11.74 4.92 2.90
C LYS A 218 10.57 5.74 3.43
N ASP A 219 9.36 5.49 2.93
CA ASP A 219 8.17 6.22 3.37
C ASP A 219 7.81 5.85 4.82
N LEU A 220 7.84 4.56 5.16
CA LEU A 220 7.65 4.09 6.54
C LEU A 220 8.77 4.57 7.47
N CYS A 221 10.02 4.56 7.01
CA CYS A 221 11.15 5.04 7.80
C CYS A 221 11.07 6.55 8.05
N LEU A 222 10.62 7.31 7.05
CA LEU A 222 10.37 8.75 7.18
C LEU A 222 9.26 9.01 8.19
N GLU A 223 8.12 8.37 8.01
CA GLU A 223 6.93 8.55 8.84
C GLU A 223 7.18 8.21 10.31
N TYR A 224 7.74 7.02 10.57
CA TYR A 224 7.82 6.48 11.92
C TYR A 224 9.15 6.80 12.62
N LEU A 225 10.24 6.99 11.88
CA LEU A 225 11.59 7.16 12.44
C LEU A 225 12.19 8.54 12.18
N ASN A 226 11.58 9.37 11.32
CA ASN A 226 12.15 10.61 10.79
C ASN A 226 13.45 10.40 9.99
N LEU A 227 13.57 9.22 9.38
CA LEU A 227 14.72 8.83 8.56
C LEU A 227 14.41 9.13 7.09
N HIS A 228 15.16 10.06 6.50
CA HIS A 228 15.03 10.43 5.09
C HIS A 228 16.07 9.67 4.28
N TYR A 229 15.67 9.15 3.13
CA TYR A 229 16.55 8.47 2.19
C TYR A 229 16.54 9.21 0.86
N GLU A 230 17.70 9.69 0.43
CA GLU A 230 17.90 10.42 -0.83
C GLU A 230 18.86 9.67 -1.74
N VAL A 231 18.62 9.70 -3.05
CA VAL A 231 19.49 9.13 -4.09
C VAL A 231 19.66 10.15 -5.20
N ASP A 232 20.83 10.18 -5.83
CA ASP A 232 21.11 11.10 -6.93
C ASP A 232 20.31 10.78 -8.21
N SER A 233 19.73 9.57 -8.30
CA SER A 233 18.90 9.06 -9.39
C SER A 233 17.55 8.52 -8.86
N GLU A 234 16.61 8.18 -9.74
CA GLU A 234 15.30 7.64 -9.34
C GLU A 234 15.38 6.37 -8.48
N GLU A 235 16.47 5.60 -8.63
CA GLU A 235 16.77 4.41 -7.85
C GLU A 235 18.26 4.32 -7.51
N LEU A 236 18.61 3.64 -6.42
CA LEU A 236 20.01 3.33 -6.11
C LEU A 236 20.58 2.30 -7.10
N THR A 237 21.69 2.64 -7.75
CA THR A 237 22.43 1.72 -8.62
C THR A 237 23.72 1.23 -7.94
N VAL A 238 24.40 0.24 -8.56
CA VAL A 238 25.71 -0.25 -8.09
C VAL A 238 26.83 0.79 -8.17
N ASN A 239 26.61 1.87 -8.92
CA ASN A 239 27.53 2.99 -9.14
C ASN A 239 26.76 4.31 -8.90
N GLY A 240 26.27 4.51 -7.69
CA GLY A 240 25.44 5.66 -7.32
C GLY A 240 25.77 6.21 -5.94
N ASN A 241 25.26 7.40 -5.65
CA ASN A 241 25.32 7.99 -4.31
C ASN A 241 23.94 8.00 -3.67
N PHE A 242 23.94 7.85 -2.35
CA PHE A 242 22.76 8.05 -1.53
C PHE A 242 23.10 8.79 -0.24
N ARG A 243 22.07 9.38 0.36
CA ARG A 243 22.14 10.00 1.67
C ARG A 243 21.05 9.43 2.58
N ILE A 244 21.39 9.22 3.83
CA ILE A 244 20.42 8.95 4.89
C ILE A 244 20.49 10.09 5.89
N LEU A 245 19.42 10.87 6.02
CA LEU A 245 19.35 12.00 6.95
C LEU A 245 18.45 11.62 8.12
N LEU A 246 18.94 11.85 9.32
CA LEU A 246 18.22 11.53 10.55
C LEU A 246 18.63 12.47 11.68
N GLU A 247 17.75 13.39 12.03
CA GLU A 247 17.88 14.33 13.16
C GLU A 247 19.25 15.04 13.24
N GLU A 248 20.22 14.40 13.90
CA GLU A 248 21.56 14.91 14.19
C GLU A 248 22.66 14.19 13.37
N MET A 249 22.28 13.24 12.51
CA MET A 249 23.17 12.37 11.76
C MET A 249 22.82 12.38 10.26
N ASP A 250 23.83 12.66 9.43
CA ASP A 250 23.77 12.54 7.98
C ASP A 250 24.76 11.45 7.53
N ILE A 251 24.30 10.46 6.78
CA ILE A 251 25.13 9.40 6.20
C ILE A 251 25.25 9.63 4.71
N ASP A 252 26.42 10.08 4.25
CA ASP A 252 26.73 10.31 2.84
C ASP A 252 27.52 9.10 2.30
N VAL A 253 27.01 8.45 1.26
CA VAL A 253 27.63 7.24 0.69
C VAL A 253 27.68 7.29 -0.82
N GLY A 254 28.86 7.08 -1.38
CA GLY A 254 29.10 6.79 -2.79
C GLY A 254 29.54 5.35 -2.99
N LEU A 255 28.86 4.64 -3.88
CA LEU A 255 29.13 3.25 -4.24
C LEU A 255 29.94 3.19 -5.53
N ILE A 256 30.93 2.28 -5.55
CA ILE A 256 31.71 1.96 -6.76
C ILE A 256 31.71 0.45 -6.92
N ASP A 257 31.10 -0.04 -8.00
CA ASP A 257 30.89 -1.46 -8.31
C ASP A 257 30.31 -2.24 -7.12
N GLY A 258 29.33 -1.63 -6.43
CA GLY A 258 28.67 -2.18 -5.24
C GLY A 258 29.52 -2.17 -3.97
N ARG A 259 30.70 -1.53 -3.98
CA ARG A 259 31.60 -1.41 -2.82
C ARG A 259 31.49 -0.06 -2.13
N PHE A 260 31.86 -0.04 -0.84
CA PHE A 260 31.89 1.17 0.00
C PHE A 260 33.34 1.68 0.16
N PRO A 261 33.87 2.47 -0.80
CA PRO A 261 35.21 3.01 -0.68
C PRO A 261 35.32 3.93 0.56
N ALA A 262 36.45 3.87 1.27
CA ALA A 262 36.69 4.66 2.48
C ALA A 262 36.57 6.19 2.24
N ASN A 263 36.82 6.63 1.01
CA ASN A 263 36.71 8.00 0.53
C ASN A 263 35.34 8.34 -0.09
N GLY A 264 34.39 7.40 -0.07
CA GLY A 264 33.00 7.62 -0.48
C GLY A 264 32.01 7.43 0.66
N PHE A 265 32.43 7.04 1.87
CA PHE A 265 31.52 6.74 2.97
C PHE A 265 31.80 7.61 4.21
N TYR A 266 30.85 8.46 4.56
CA TYR A 266 30.93 9.41 5.67
C TYR A 266 29.67 9.37 6.55
N ILE A 267 29.86 9.47 7.86
CA ILE A 267 28.81 9.76 8.83
C ILE A 267 29.13 11.10 9.48
N LEU A 268 28.26 12.08 9.26
CA LEU A 268 28.45 13.49 9.59
C LEU A 268 27.39 13.94 10.58
N LYS A 269 27.70 14.99 11.34
CA LYS A 269 26.70 15.71 12.13
C LYS A 269 25.86 16.59 11.21
N THR A 270 24.54 16.57 11.38
CA THR A 270 23.64 17.46 10.66
C THR A 270 23.94 18.92 11.03
N GLY A 271 24.20 19.79 10.05
CA GLY A 271 24.53 21.20 10.29
C GLY A 271 25.39 21.85 9.20
N SER A 272 25.72 23.14 9.37
CA SER A 272 26.47 23.92 8.38
C SER A 272 27.95 23.52 8.24
N THR A 273 28.49 22.81 9.24
CA THR A 273 29.85 22.31 9.25
C THR A 273 29.84 20.80 9.10
N ARG A 274 30.51 20.28 8.05
CA ARG A 274 30.69 18.84 7.79
C ARG A 274 31.66 18.20 8.80
N GLU A 275 31.27 18.14 10.06
CA GLU A 275 32.01 17.47 11.13
C GLU A 275 31.68 15.97 11.13
N ARG A 276 32.70 15.11 11.19
CA ARG A 276 32.49 13.66 11.33
C ARG A 276 31.91 13.34 12.69
N MET A 277 30.89 12.48 12.71
CA MET A 277 30.28 12.01 13.95
C MET A 277 31.20 11.01 14.65
N LYS A 278 31.37 11.17 15.96
CA LYS A 278 32.10 10.21 16.80
C LYS A 278 31.26 8.96 17.02
N ARG A 279 31.91 7.84 17.31
CA ARG A 279 31.24 6.55 17.51
C ARG A 279 30.17 6.60 18.60
N GLU A 280 30.46 7.28 19.71
CA GLU A 280 29.53 7.40 20.83
C GLU A 280 28.29 8.22 20.45
N GLU A 281 28.45 9.23 19.61
CA GLU A 281 27.34 10.07 19.11
C GLU A 281 26.45 9.25 18.15
N ILE A 282 27.04 8.42 17.28
CA ILE A 282 26.29 7.51 16.39
C ILE A 282 25.43 6.54 17.22
N VAL A 283 26.00 5.95 18.28
CA VAL A 283 25.27 5.02 19.17
C VAL A 283 24.07 5.71 19.81
N GLN A 284 24.22 6.94 20.29
CA GLN A 284 23.12 7.70 20.88
C GLN A 284 21.97 7.93 19.91
N VAL A 285 22.26 8.22 18.64
CA VAL A 285 21.24 8.38 17.61
C VAL A 285 20.53 7.05 17.33
N LEU A 286 21.26 5.95 17.19
CA LEU A 286 20.66 4.62 16.98
C LEU A 286 19.76 4.20 18.16
N ASP A 287 20.18 4.46 19.41
CA ASP A 287 19.38 4.16 20.59
C ASP A 287 18.06 4.95 20.61
N LYS A 288 18.07 6.22 20.18
CA LYS A 288 16.85 7.02 20.02
C LYS A 288 15.88 6.36 19.04
N ILE A 289 16.35 5.85 17.89
CA ILE A 289 15.52 5.15 16.90
C ILE A 289 14.93 3.87 17.48
N ASN A 290 15.76 3.04 18.11
CA ASN A 290 15.31 1.78 18.69
C ASN A 290 14.22 1.99 19.77
N LYS A 291 14.36 3.08 20.54
CA LYS A 291 13.34 3.50 21.50
C LYS A 291 12.04 3.90 20.81
N LYS A 292 12.10 4.67 19.71
CA LYS A 292 10.91 5.01 18.91
C LYS A 292 10.21 3.75 18.38
N ILE A 293 10.98 2.79 17.84
CA ILE A 293 10.42 1.51 17.34
C ILE A 293 9.74 0.71 18.46
N SER A 294 10.29 0.75 19.67
CA SER A 294 9.71 0.03 20.81
C SER A 294 8.45 0.68 21.38
N GLN A 295 8.17 1.93 20.98
CA GLN A 295 6.96 2.68 21.35
C GLN A 295 5.82 2.52 20.32
N ILE A 296 6.11 1.86 19.20
CA ILE A 296 5.15 1.43 18.16
C ILE A 296 4.71 0.00 18.48
#